data_AF-A0A0S2KGU4-F1
#
_entry.id   AF-A0A0S2KGU4-F1
#
_cell.length_a   1.000
_cell.length_b   1.000
_cell.length_c   1.000
_cell.angle_alpha   90.00
_cell.angle_beta   90.00
_cell.angle_gamma   90.00
#
_symmetry.space_group_name_H-M   'P 1'
#
loop_
_entity.id
_entity.type
_entity.pdbx_description
1 polymer ?
#
loop_
_entity_poly.entity_id
_entity_poly.type
_entity_poly.pdbx_seq_one_letter_code
_entity_poly.pdbx_strand_id
1 'polypeptide(L)'
;MLSDPGSDQAFSMKSRRVSLSHHSLTSKLIAGFALILLVILVLISVTRLSLSNIDANVDANVSSYQTLDKISTLLSSVLTIESGMRGFALTGNNMYLERLDEGSLKIKEVNASLSESDALNAEQVSQLSEFFNIYTDWFANDIEPIIG
;
A
#
# COMPACT_ATOMS: atom_id res chain seq x y z
N MET A 1 -87.12 18.03 53.14
CA MET A 1 -87.18 18.48 51.73
C MET A 1 -85.75 18.65 51.24
N LEU A 2 -85.44 17.97 50.12
CA LEU A 2 -84.21 17.96 49.30
C LEU A 2 -82.92 17.49 50.01
N SER A 3 -82.39 16.28 49.80
CA SER A 3 -81.90 15.61 48.57
C SER A 3 -80.71 16.31 47.93
N ASP A 4 -79.49 15.80 48.16
CA ASP A 4 -78.58 15.36 47.07
C ASP A 4 -77.46 14.43 47.63
N PRO A 5 -77.17 13.26 47.03
CA PRO A 5 -76.18 12.27 47.48
C PRO A 5 -74.87 12.33 46.67
N GLY A 6 -73.81 11.70 47.17
CA GLY A 6 -72.58 11.51 46.38
C GLY A 6 -71.41 11.02 47.21
N SER A 7 -71.42 9.74 47.55
CA SER A 7 -70.27 9.00 48.04
C SER A 7 -69.26 8.72 46.92
N ASP A 8 -68.04 8.41 47.36
CA ASP A 8 -67.06 7.54 46.71
C ASP A 8 -65.90 8.15 45.93
N GLN A 9 -64.77 8.15 46.65
CA GLN A 9 -63.51 7.46 46.32
C GLN A 9 -62.74 7.82 45.04
N ALA A 10 -61.42 7.87 45.27
CA ALA A 10 -60.33 7.60 44.33
C ALA A 10 -60.04 8.67 43.26
N PHE A 11 -58.86 9.28 43.34
CA PHE A 11 -57.64 8.69 42.77
C PHE A 11 -56.50 9.71 42.87
N SER A 12 -55.42 9.29 43.51
CA SER A 12 -54.13 9.99 43.50
C SER A 12 -53.62 10.13 42.07
N MET A 13 -53.36 11.37 41.62
CA MET A 13 -52.35 11.61 40.60
C MET A 13 -51.43 12.75 41.02
N LYS A 14 -50.32 12.35 41.64
CA LYS A 14 -49.06 13.08 41.66
C LYS A 14 -48.68 13.38 40.21
N SER A 15 -48.96 14.60 39.73
CA SER A 15 -48.42 15.03 38.45
C SER A 15 -46.93 15.32 38.65
N ARG A 16 -46.09 14.40 38.15
CA ARG A 16 -44.68 14.69 37.91
C ARG A 16 -44.65 15.75 36.81
N ARG A 17 -44.58 17.02 37.19
CA ARG A 17 -44.33 18.10 36.23
C ARG A 17 -42.98 17.79 35.58
N VAL A 18 -43.02 17.37 34.32
CA VAL A 18 -41.85 17.42 33.46
C VAL A 18 -41.55 18.91 33.28
N SER A 19 -40.43 19.36 33.82
CA SER A 19 -39.98 20.74 33.71
C SER A 19 -39.68 21.03 32.23
N LEU A 20 -40.52 21.86 31.61
CA LEU A 20 -40.28 22.39 30.27
C LEU A 20 -39.09 23.35 30.36
N SER A 21 -37.97 22.94 29.79
CA SER A 21 -36.74 23.72 29.71
C SER A 21 -36.99 25.09 29.08
N HIS A 22 -36.75 26.16 29.82
CA HIS A 22 -36.71 27.52 29.29
C HIS A 22 -35.48 27.64 28.37
N HIS A 23 -35.68 27.91 27.08
CA HIS A 23 -34.61 28.12 26.10
C HIS A 23 -33.95 29.49 26.28
N SER A 24 -33.21 29.65 27.37
CA SER A 24 -32.36 30.82 27.60
C SER A 24 -31.17 30.79 26.64
N LEU A 25 -30.89 31.94 26.02
CA LEU A 25 -29.72 32.36 25.23
C LEU A 25 -28.56 31.36 25.05
N THR A 26 -28.09 30.73 26.12
CA THR A 26 -27.14 29.60 26.17
C THR A 26 -27.44 28.49 25.14
N SER A 27 -28.69 28.06 24.96
CA SER A 27 -29.03 27.00 23.98
C SER A 27 -28.75 27.43 22.53
N LYS A 28 -28.94 28.70 22.19
CA LYS A 28 -28.65 29.24 20.85
C LYS A 28 -27.15 29.34 20.61
N LEU A 29 -26.38 29.68 21.64
CA LEU A 29 -24.92 29.76 21.60
C LEU A 29 -24.30 28.36 21.48
N ILE A 30 -24.81 27.38 22.22
CA ILE A 30 -24.41 25.97 22.10
C ILE A 30 -24.76 25.39 20.72
N ALA A 31 -25.92 25.74 20.15
CA ALA A 31 -26.31 25.29 18.81
C ALA A 31 -25.32 25.78 17.73
N GLY A 32 -24.87 27.03 17.82
CA GLY A 32 -23.86 27.57 16.90
C GLY A 32 -22.50 26.87 17.05
N PHE A 33 -22.06 26.61 18.28
CA PHE A 33 -20.82 25.88 18.52
C PHE A 33 -20.89 24.43 18.03
N ALA A 34 -22.02 23.75 18.27
CA ALA A 34 -22.27 22.39 17.79
C ALA A 34 -22.25 22.31 16.25
N LEU A 35 -22.76 23.34 15.56
CA LEU A 35 -22.70 23.42 14.10
C LEU A 35 -21.26 23.50 13.59
N ILE A 36 -20.42 24.33 14.22
CA ILE A 36 -19.00 24.44 13.84
C ILE A 36 -18.26 23.12 14.08
N LEU A 37 -18.50 22.46 15.22
CA LEU A 37 -17.94 21.13 15.50
C LEU A 37 -18.38 20.09 14.47
N LEU A 38 -19.65 20.13 14.05
CA LEU A 38 -20.18 19.24 13.02
C LEU A 38 -19.46 19.46 11.68
N VAL A 39 -19.26 20.72 11.27
CA VAL A 39 -18.51 21.04 10.04
C VAL A 39 -17.07 20.53 10.12
N ILE A 40 -16.38 20.70 11.26
CA ILE A 40 -15.03 20.18 11.46
C ILE A 40 -15.00 18.65 11.35
N LEU A 41 -15.95 17.94 11.96
CA LEU A 41 -16.03 16.48 11.87
C LEU A 41 -16.30 16.00 10.44
N VAL A 42 -17.16 16.70 9.70
CA VAL A 42 -17.41 16.41 8.28
C VAL A 42 -16.15 16.63 7.46
N LEU A 43 -15.42 17.73 7.68
CA LEU A 43 -14.15 17.97 7.00
C LEU A 43 -13.13 16.87 7.30
N ILE A 44 -12.97 16.49 8.57
CA ILE A 44 -12.09 15.37 8.96
C ILE A 44 -12.51 14.07 8.27
N SER A 45 -13.81 13.78 8.21
CA SER A 45 -14.34 12.58 7.56
C SER A 45 -14.10 12.60 6.05
N VAL A 46 -14.33 13.74 5.38
CA VAL A 46 -14.07 13.92 3.95
C VAL A 46 -12.58 13.76 3.67
N THR A 47 -11.71 14.32 4.50
CA THR A 47 -10.25 14.14 4.38
C THR A 47 -9.86 12.68 4.56
N ARG A 48 -10.43 11.96 5.53
CA ARG A 48 -10.19 10.52 5.72
C ARG A 48 -10.60 9.68 4.51
N LEU A 49 -11.76 9.99 3.90
CA LEU A 49 -12.26 9.31 2.70
C LEU A 49 -11.53 9.72 1.42
N SER A 50 -11.01 10.95 1.35
CA SER A 50 -10.24 11.43 0.19
C SER A 50 -8.83 10.87 0.17
N LEU A 51 -8.23 10.61 1.34
CA LEU A 51 -6.88 10.05 1.43
C LEU A 51 -6.81 8.60 0.95
N SER A 52 -7.88 7.80 1.13
CA SER A 52 -7.92 6.44 0.56
C SER A 52 -7.90 6.42 -0.98
N ASN A 53 -8.22 7.54 -1.63
CA ASN A 53 -8.10 7.70 -3.08
C ASN A 53 -6.72 8.26 -3.50
N ILE A 54 -5.91 8.72 -2.54
CA ILE A 54 -4.59 9.32 -2.75
C ILE A 54 -3.47 8.28 -2.54
N ASP A 55 -3.67 7.27 -1.70
CA ASP A 55 -2.71 6.16 -1.52
C ASP A 55 -2.46 5.40 -2.84
N ALA A 56 -3.48 5.23 -3.68
CA ALA A 56 -3.36 4.58 -4.99
C ALA A 56 -2.51 5.35 -6.03
N ASN A 57 -2.27 6.65 -5.85
CA ASN A 57 -1.49 7.47 -6.81
C ASN A 57 -0.06 7.78 -6.32
N VAL A 58 0.24 7.54 -5.04
CA VAL A 58 1.59 7.77 -4.46
C VAL A 58 2.42 6.48 -4.44
N ASP A 59 1.80 5.31 -4.22
CA ASP A 59 2.50 4.02 -4.16
C ASP A 59 3.06 3.57 -5.53
N ALA A 60 2.34 3.85 -6.62
CA ALA A 60 2.77 3.51 -7.98
C ALA A 60 4.06 4.24 -8.40
N ASN A 61 4.28 5.45 -7.87
CA ASN A 61 5.45 6.26 -8.23
C ASN A 61 6.72 5.77 -7.52
N VAL A 62 6.61 5.39 -6.23
CA VAL A 62 7.73 4.80 -5.47
C VAL A 62 8.11 3.43 -6.01
N SER A 63 7.12 2.59 -6.34
CA SER A 63 7.39 1.24 -6.84
C SER A 63 8.00 1.23 -8.25
N SER A 64 7.69 2.23 -9.08
CA SER A 64 8.28 2.35 -10.43
C SER A 64 9.79 2.58 -10.39
N TYR A 65 10.27 3.42 -9.45
CA TYR A 65 11.72 3.63 -9.28
C TYR A 65 12.42 2.36 -8.78
N GLN A 66 11.80 1.62 -7.85
CA GLN A 66 12.35 0.36 -7.37
C GLN A 66 12.42 -0.70 -8.47
N THR A 67 11.42 -0.78 -9.34
CA THR A 67 11.46 -1.67 -10.51
C THR A 67 12.56 -1.28 -11.49
N LEU A 68 12.75 0.00 -11.78
CA LEU A 68 13.81 0.48 -12.67
C LEU A 68 15.21 0.18 -12.10
N ASP A 69 15.41 0.37 -10.80
CA ASP A 69 16.66 0.04 -10.12
C ASP A 69 16.97 -1.47 -10.20
N LYS A 70 15.95 -2.31 -10.00
CA LYS A 70 16.06 -3.77 -10.18
C LYS A 70 16.45 -4.14 -11.62
N ILE A 71 15.84 -3.52 -12.63
CA ILE A 71 16.20 -3.74 -14.05
C ILE A 71 17.63 -3.29 -14.34
N SER A 72 18.04 -2.12 -13.82
CA SER A 72 19.42 -1.64 -13.94
C SER A 72 20.41 -2.61 -13.30
N THR A 73 20.04 -3.18 -12.15
CA THR A 73 20.82 -4.20 -11.46
C THR A 73 20.94 -5.48 -12.29
N LEU A 74 19.87 -5.96 -12.94
CA LEU A 74 19.94 -7.10 -13.86
C LEU A 74 20.93 -6.84 -15.00
N LEU A 75 20.84 -5.67 -15.65
CA LEU A 75 21.75 -5.30 -16.74
C LEU A 75 23.21 -5.27 -16.27
N SER A 76 23.49 -4.59 -15.15
CA SER A 76 24.83 -4.52 -14.59
C SER A 76 25.38 -5.91 -14.24
N SER A 77 24.51 -6.81 -13.77
CA SER A 77 24.90 -8.19 -13.42
C SER A 77 25.26 -9.01 -14.65
N VAL A 78 24.49 -8.89 -15.75
CA VAL A 78 24.83 -9.53 -17.03
C VAL A 78 26.18 -9.03 -17.55
N LEU A 79 26.44 -7.72 -17.50
CA LEU A 79 27.74 -7.15 -17.90
C LEU A 79 28.89 -7.65 -17.01
N THR A 80 28.61 -7.87 -15.72
CA THR A 80 29.59 -8.42 -14.77
C THR A 80 29.92 -9.88 -15.11
N ILE A 81 28.91 -10.68 -15.43
CA ILE A 81 29.07 -12.06 -15.93
C ILE A 81 29.89 -12.07 -17.23
N GLU A 82 29.54 -11.22 -18.20
CA GLU A 82 30.28 -11.11 -19.47
C GLU A 82 31.75 -10.73 -19.23
N SER A 83 32.00 -9.77 -18.34
CA SER A 83 33.37 -9.34 -18.00
C SER A 83 34.16 -10.45 -17.30
N GLY A 84 33.52 -11.16 -16.35
CA GLY A 84 34.10 -12.31 -15.66
C GLY A 84 34.45 -13.44 -16.63
N MET A 85 33.49 -13.84 -17.46
CA MET A 85 33.69 -14.85 -18.51
C MET A 85 34.84 -14.48 -19.44
N ARG A 86 34.86 -13.24 -19.96
CA ARG A 86 35.95 -12.80 -20.86
C ARG A 86 37.30 -12.79 -20.16
N GLY A 87 37.35 -12.33 -18.91
CA GLY A 87 38.57 -12.34 -18.12
C GLY A 87 39.12 -13.74 -17.88
N PHE A 88 38.24 -14.69 -17.55
CA PHE A 88 38.59 -16.10 -17.41
C PHE A 88 39.03 -16.69 -18.76
N ALA A 89 38.27 -16.51 -19.83
CA ALA A 89 38.59 -17.04 -21.16
C ALA A 89 39.94 -16.55 -21.70
N LEU A 90 40.32 -15.30 -21.41
CA LEU A 90 41.58 -14.71 -21.86
C LEU A 90 42.79 -15.11 -21.01
N THR A 91 42.60 -15.38 -19.72
CA THR A 91 43.72 -15.53 -18.76
C THR A 91 43.81 -16.89 -18.10
N GLY A 92 42.73 -17.67 -18.11
CA GLY A 92 42.57 -18.91 -17.33
C GLY A 92 42.55 -18.68 -15.81
N ASN A 93 42.42 -17.44 -15.34
CA ASN A 93 42.51 -17.14 -13.91
C ASN A 93 41.14 -17.18 -13.22
N ASN A 94 41.00 -18.07 -12.23
CA ASN A 94 39.78 -18.27 -11.46
C ASN A 94 39.28 -17.03 -10.70
N MET A 95 40.11 -16.00 -10.47
CA MET A 95 39.64 -14.75 -9.85
C MET A 95 38.52 -14.06 -10.64
N TYR A 96 38.42 -14.34 -11.95
CA TYR A 96 37.35 -13.79 -12.78
C TYR A 96 36.04 -14.58 -12.64
N LEU A 97 36.09 -15.82 -12.16
CA LEU A 97 34.90 -16.62 -11.85
C LEU A 97 34.15 -16.04 -10.64
N GLU A 98 34.84 -15.45 -9.68
CA GLU A 98 34.20 -14.77 -8.54
C GLU A 98 33.23 -13.68 -9.01
N ARG A 99 33.62 -12.85 -9.98
CA ARG A 99 32.73 -11.82 -10.56
C ARG A 99 31.55 -12.42 -11.33
N LEU A 100 31.78 -13.53 -12.02
CA LEU A 100 30.72 -14.26 -12.71
C LEU A 100 29.69 -14.80 -11.72
N ASP A 101 30.16 -15.41 -10.63
CA ASP A 101 29.32 -15.94 -9.55
C ASP A 101 28.55 -14.81 -8.85
N GLU A 102 29.21 -13.69 -8.56
CA GLU A 102 28.59 -12.49 -7.98
C GLU A 102 27.43 -11.96 -8.85
N GLY A 103 27.67 -11.82 -10.16
CA GLY A 103 26.63 -11.39 -11.10
C GLY A 103 25.45 -12.38 -11.15
N SER A 104 25.75 -13.69 -11.14
CA SER A 104 24.73 -14.75 -11.20
C SER A 104 23.87 -14.79 -9.94
N LEU A 105 24.50 -14.63 -8.76
CA LEU A 105 23.80 -14.49 -7.48
C LEU A 105 22.90 -13.26 -7.49
N LYS A 106 23.38 -12.13 -8.01
CA LYS A 106 22.59 -10.89 -8.04
C LYS A 106 21.35 -10.99 -8.92
N ILE A 107 21.46 -11.65 -10.07
CA ILE A 107 20.31 -11.93 -10.94
C ILE A 107 19.27 -12.78 -10.20
N LYS A 108 19.71 -13.82 -9.46
CA LYS A 108 18.81 -14.67 -8.67
C LYS A 108 18.08 -13.90 -7.57
N GLU A 109 18.78 -13.02 -6.85
CA GLU A 109 18.20 -12.14 -5.83
C GLU A 109 17.12 -11.22 -6.41
N VAL A 110 17.45 -10.56 -7.53
CA VAL A 110 16.51 -9.63 -8.17
C VAL A 110 15.29 -10.37 -8.74
N ASN A 111 15.48 -11.56 -9.33
CA ASN A 111 14.36 -12.37 -9.81
C ASN A 111 13.37 -12.72 -8.69
N ALA A 112 13.89 -13.19 -7.54
CA ALA A 112 13.07 -13.48 -6.38
C ALA A 112 12.30 -12.23 -5.91
N SER A 113 12.99 -11.09 -5.83
CA SER A 113 12.37 -9.82 -5.41
C SER A 113 11.35 -9.24 -6.41
N LEU A 114 11.48 -9.53 -7.70
CA LEU A 114 10.51 -9.11 -8.72
C LEU A 114 9.30 -10.05 -8.78
N SER A 115 9.50 -11.34 -8.53
CA SER A 115 8.42 -12.34 -8.52
C SER A 115 7.40 -12.12 -7.40
N GLU A 116 7.82 -11.48 -6.29
CA GLU A 116 6.96 -11.12 -5.15
C GLU A 116 6.29 -9.75 -5.31
N SER A 117 6.57 -9.01 -6.39
CA SER A 117 6.16 -7.61 -6.56
C SER A 117 4.86 -7.49 -7.38
N ASP A 118 3.76 -7.09 -6.72
CA ASP A 118 2.48 -6.79 -7.37
C ASP A 118 2.48 -5.51 -8.24
N ALA A 119 3.61 -4.81 -8.28
CA ALA A 119 3.74 -3.54 -8.99
C ALA A 119 3.91 -3.66 -10.51
N LEU A 120 4.15 -4.88 -11.03
CA LEU A 120 4.33 -5.10 -12.45
C LEU A 120 3.00 -5.31 -13.16
N ASN A 121 2.82 -4.67 -14.31
CA ASN A 121 1.71 -4.95 -15.21
C ASN A 121 1.99 -6.21 -16.07
N ALA A 122 0.97 -6.70 -16.78
CA ALA A 122 1.07 -7.93 -17.59
C ALA A 122 2.16 -7.85 -18.69
N GLU A 123 2.36 -6.67 -19.29
CA GLU A 123 3.40 -6.47 -20.30
C GLU A 123 4.80 -6.57 -19.69
N GLN A 124 5.02 -5.94 -18.54
CA GLN A 124 6.30 -5.98 -17.82
C GLN A 124 6.63 -7.38 -17.31
N VAL A 125 5.63 -8.14 -16.84
CA VAL A 125 5.81 -9.55 -16.47
C VAL A 125 6.23 -10.38 -17.69
N SER A 126 5.61 -10.14 -18.86
CA SER A 126 5.98 -10.83 -20.10
C SER A 126 7.42 -10.51 -20.53
N GLN A 127 7.82 -9.23 -20.49
CA GLN A 127 9.17 -8.79 -20.83
C GLN A 127 10.22 -9.38 -19.87
N LEU A 128 9.91 -9.43 -18.58
CA LEU A 128 10.79 -10.02 -17.57
C LEU A 128 10.97 -11.53 -17.81
N SER A 129 9.88 -12.24 -18.13
CA SER A 129 9.94 -13.66 -18.49
C SER A 129 10.79 -13.90 -19.74
N GLU A 130 10.61 -13.08 -20.77
CA GLU A 130 11.42 -13.15 -22.00
C GLU A 130 12.90 -12.91 -21.70
N PHE A 131 13.23 -11.90 -20.89
CA PHE A 131 14.60 -11.65 -20.44
C PHE A 131 15.21 -12.89 -19.76
N PHE A 132 14.49 -13.54 -18.83
CA PHE A 132 15.02 -14.72 -18.14
C PHE A 132 15.18 -15.93 -19.05
N ASN A 133 14.32 -16.09 -20.05
CA ASN A 133 14.49 -17.13 -21.06
C ASN A 133 15.78 -16.90 -21.87
N ILE A 134 16.01 -15.67 -22.33
CA ILE A 134 17.23 -15.30 -23.07
C ILE A 134 18.47 -15.45 -22.18
N TYR A 135 18.41 -14.98 -20.94
CA TYR A 135 19.50 -15.10 -19.98
C TYR A 135 19.88 -16.57 -19.73
N THR A 136 18.88 -17.43 -19.52
CA THR A 136 19.11 -18.85 -19.23
C THR A 136 19.72 -19.56 -20.44
N ASP A 137 19.21 -19.26 -21.64
CA ASP A 137 19.74 -19.81 -22.89
C ASP A 137 21.18 -19.35 -23.14
N TRP A 138 21.44 -18.05 -23.02
CA TRP A 138 22.79 -17.47 -23.13
C TRP A 138 23.76 -18.07 -22.11
N PHE A 139 23.35 -18.21 -20.85
CA PHE A 139 24.22 -18.75 -19.81
C PHE A 139 24.60 -20.21 -20.12
N ALA A 140 23.62 -21.04 -20.48
CA ALA A 140 23.84 -22.45 -20.79
C ALA A 140 24.68 -22.65 -22.08
N ASN A 141 24.45 -21.85 -23.12
CA ASN A 141 25.06 -22.06 -24.43
C ASN A 141 26.39 -21.33 -24.61
N ASP A 142 26.59 -20.18 -23.96
CA ASP A 142 27.77 -19.33 -24.18
C ASP A 142 28.69 -19.25 -22.95
N ILE A 143 28.17 -19.38 -21.72
CA ILE A 143 28.96 -19.23 -20.50
C ILE A 143 29.47 -20.58 -19.99
N GLU A 144 28.58 -21.54 -19.75
CA GLU A 144 28.95 -22.86 -19.22
C GLU A 144 30.08 -23.56 -20.02
N PRO A 145 30.06 -23.58 -21.38
CA PRO A 145 31.12 -24.24 -22.15
C PRO A 145 32.51 -23.62 -22.00
N ILE A 146 32.58 -22.36 -21.57
CA ILE A 146 33.85 -21.63 -21.40
C ILE A 146 34.47 -21.92 -20.02
N ILE A 147 33.64 -22.09 -18.99
CA ILE A 147 34.10 -22.22 -17.61
C ILE A 147 34.30 -23.66 -17.15
N GLY A 148 33.71 -24.64 -17.86
CA GLY A 148 33.98 -26.07 -17.67
C GLY A 148 32.76 -26.92 -17.31
#